data_AF-A0A519U6C2-F1
#
_entry.id   AF-A0A519U6C2-F1
#
_cell.length_a   1.000
_cell.length_b   1.000
_cell.length_c   1.000
_cell.angle_alpha   90.00
_cell.angle_beta   90.00
_cell.angle_gamma   90.00
#
_symmetry.space_group_name_H-M   'P 1'
#
loop_
_entity.id
_entity.type
_entity.pdbx_description
1 polymer ?
#
loop_
_entity_poly.entity_id
_entity_poly.type
_entity_poly.pdbx_seq_one_letter_code
_entity_poly.pdbx_strand_id
1 'polypeptide(L)'
;MTDPNVSFFAPLPDDGKLKFEESFDLSDTKHMEQLCLPAVKDLQLYLNSQKEWEHNFGLANQGGPIIGKMFGVLLVQNHEKNLGYLAAFSGKLSNKNTFSRFVPPVYDTLQEGGFLNTGMLALGEMSAEITRLREQKPVGSDNQLTELIKERKAYSAALQEQLFESYHFLNQYGEEKSLIALFKDIGYRKPPAGAGECAAPKLLQYAFKNELKPLALTEFWWGLSPKSQTWKHKNFYRPCKEKCEPILKHMLKGF
;
A
#
# COMPACT_ATOMS: atom_id res chain seq x y z
N MET A 1 4.63 16.23 -6.00
CA MET A 1 3.52 16.64 -6.89
C MET A 1 3.51 15.70 -8.06
N THR A 2 2.41 14.96 -8.28
CA THR A 2 2.21 14.17 -9.50
C THR A 2 1.89 15.12 -10.65
N ASP A 3 2.54 14.92 -11.80
CA ASP A 3 2.23 15.66 -13.03
C ASP A 3 0.74 15.46 -13.38
N PRO A 4 -0.06 16.54 -13.49
CA PRO A 4 -1.50 16.45 -13.80
C PRO A 4 -1.80 15.81 -15.17
N ASN A 5 -0.79 15.60 -16.02
CA ASN A 5 -0.94 14.96 -17.33
C ASN A 5 -0.68 13.44 -17.33
N VAL A 6 -0.26 12.85 -16.20
CA VAL A 6 -0.03 11.39 -16.14
C VAL A 6 -1.33 10.69 -15.78
N SER A 7 -2.00 10.15 -16.80
CA SER A 7 -3.13 9.25 -16.61
C SER A 7 -2.65 7.88 -16.17
N PHE A 8 -3.05 7.45 -14.97
CA PHE A 8 -2.84 6.09 -14.46
C PHE A 8 -3.88 5.09 -14.98
N PHE A 9 -4.83 5.55 -15.80
CA PHE A 9 -5.85 4.73 -16.44
C PHE A 9 -5.22 3.96 -17.60
N ALA A 10 -5.08 2.65 -17.45
CA ALA A 10 -4.68 1.77 -18.53
C ALA A 10 -5.95 1.20 -19.22
N PRO A 11 -6.06 1.26 -20.56
CA PRO A 11 -7.15 0.61 -21.28
C PRO A 11 -7.22 -0.87 -20.92
N LEU A 12 -8.44 -1.40 -20.74
CA LEU A 12 -8.64 -2.81 -20.42
C LEU A 12 -8.43 -3.65 -21.68
N PRO A 13 -7.47 -4.61 -21.72
CA PRO A 13 -7.31 -5.50 -22.86
C PRO A 13 -8.34 -6.62 -22.80
N ASP A 14 -9.61 -6.28 -23.03
CA ASP A 14 -10.69 -7.25 -23.18
C ASP A 14 -11.11 -7.43 -24.65
N ASP A 15 -11.84 -8.50 -24.92
CA ASP A 15 -12.44 -8.78 -26.22
C ASP A 15 -13.90 -8.28 -26.28
N GLY A 16 -14.27 -7.32 -25.42
CA GLY A 16 -15.63 -6.80 -25.28
C GLY A 16 -16.66 -7.77 -24.69
N LYS A 17 -16.24 -8.95 -24.20
CA LYS A 17 -17.16 -9.96 -23.64
C LYS A 17 -17.38 -9.83 -22.14
N LEU A 18 -16.58 -9.01 -21.44
CA LEU A 18 -16.74 -8.82 -20.01
C LEU A 18 -18.07 -8.12 -19.73
N LYS A 19 -18.85 -8.72 -18.84
CA LYS A 19 -20.08 -8.14 -18.32
C LYS A 19 -19.85 -7.82 -16.85
N PHE A 20 -20.15 -6.59 -16.49
CA PHE A 20 -20.06 -6.12 -15.11
C PHE A 20 -21.46 -6.03 -14.56
N GLU A 21 -21.67 -6.64 -13.39
CA GLU A 21 -22.87 -6.43 -12.60
C GLU A 21 -22.82 -5.03 -11.97
N GLU A 22 -23.96 -4.56 -11.47
CA GLU A 22 -24.02 -3.23 -10.84
C GLU A 22 -23.31 -3.20 -9.48
N SER A 23 -23.21 -4.34 -8.79
CA SER A 23 -22.64 -4.45 -7.45
C SER A 23 -21.14 -4.81 -7.46
N PHE A 24 -20.36 -4.05 -6.70
CA PHE A 24 -18.95 -4.33 -6.41
C PHE A 24 -18.87 -5.13 -5.11
N ASP A 25 -18.75 -6.45 -5.20
CA ASP A 25 -18.69 -7.32 -4.01
C ASP A 25 -17.32 -8.01 -3.87
N LEU A 26 -16.58 -7.64 -2.81
CA LEU A 26 -15.31 -8.29 -2.47
C LEU A 26 -15.48 -9.66 -1.79
N SER A 27 -16.70 -10.08 -1.49
CA SER A 27 -16.98 -11.40 -0.91
C SER A 27 -16.85 -12.53 -1.94
N ASP A 28 -17.27 -12.29 -3.19
CA ASP A 28 -17.12 -13.21 -4.33
C ASP A 28 -15.75 -13.04 -5.03
N THR A 29 -14.73 -13.55 -4.37
CA THR A 29 -13.36 -13.38 -4.88
C THR A 29 -13.07 -14.14 -6.16
N LYS A 30 -13.74 -15.27 -6.39
CA LYS A 30 -13.53 -16.04 -7.62
C LYS A 30 -14.06 -15.27 -8.82
N HIS A 31 -15.22 -14.63 -8.68
CA HIS A 31 -15.75 -13.77 -9.73
C HIS A 31 -14.85 -12.55 -9.99
N MET A 32 -14.40 -11.87 -8.93
CA MET A 32 -13.48 -10.72 -9.06
C MET A 32 -12.17 -11.09 -9.74
N GLU A 33 -11.58 -12.24 -9.38
CA GLU A 33 -10.36 -12.77 -10.02
C GLU A 33 -10.57 -13.04 -11.52
N GLN A 34 -11.72 -13.61 -11.90
CA GLN A 34 -12.06 -13.87 -13.30
C GLN A 34 -12.20 -12.57 -14.10
N LEU A 35 -12.93 -11.59 -13.58
CA LEU A 35 -13.10 -10.29 -14.24
C LEU A 35 -11.75 -9.58 -14.41
N CYS A 36 -10.90 -9.60 -13.37
CA CYS A 36 -9.62 -8.90 -13.39
C CYS A 36 -8.52 -9.61 -14.22
N LEU A 37 -8.73 -10.87 -14.63
CA LEU A 37 -7.68 -11.68 -15.24
C LEU A 37 -7.00 -11.03 -16.46
N PRO A 38 -7.69 -10.34 -17.39
CA PRO A 38 -7.04 -9.65 -18.50
C PRO A 38 -6.10 -8.54 -18.03
N ALA A 39 -6.54 -7.69 -17.10
CA ALA A 39 -5.72 -6.61 -16.52
C ALA A 39 -4.52 -7.16 -15.71
N VAL A 40 -4.72 -8.27 -15.00
CA VAL A 40 -3.62 -8.96 -14.29
C VAL A 40 -2.57 -9.44 -15.27
N LYS A 41 -2.96 -10.11 -16.36
CA LYS A 41 -2.02 -10.60 -17.38
C LYS A 41 -1.25 -9.45 -18.01
N ASP A 42 -1.92 -8.36 -18.35
CA ASP A 42 -1.28 -7.16 -18.90
C ASP A 42 -0.26 -6.56 -17.92
N LEU A 43 -0.64 -6.41 -16.64
CA LEU A 43 0.29 -5.94 -15.62
C LEU A 43 1.48 -6.90 -15.44
N GLN A 44 1.27 -8.21 -15.49
CA GLN A 44 2.35 -9.20 -15.42
C GLN A 44 3.30 -9.10 -16.62
N LEU A 45 2.79 -8.83 -17.82
CA LEU A 45 3.62 -8.57 -18.99
C LEU A 45 4.44 -7.28 -18.81
N TYR A 46 3.82 -6.21 -18.31
CA TYR A 46 4.52 -4.97 -17.97
C TYR A 46 5.64 -5.23 -16.95
N LEU A 47 5.35 -5.95 -15.85
CA LEU A 47 6.34 -6.27 -14.81
C LEU A 47 7.57 -7.03 -15.34
N ASN A 48 7.41 -7.81 -16.41
CA ASN A 48 8.51 -8.55 -17.04
C ASN A 48 9.28 -7.75 -18.09
N SER A 49 8.66 -6.75 -18.71
CA SER A 49 9.20 -6.06 -19.90
C SER A 49 9.66 -4.63 -19.65
N GLN A 50 9.14 -3.98 -18.60
CA GLN A 50 9.53 -2.63 -18.23
C GLN A 50 11.02 -2.54 -17.86
N LYS A 51 11.62 -1.38 -18.11
CA LYS A 51 13.05 -1.08 -17.86
C LYS A 51 13.26 0.18 -17.00
N GLU A 52 12.18 0.74 -16.46
CA GLU A 52 12.23 1.99 -15.67
C GLU A 52 12.84 1.77 -14.28
N TRP A 53 12.74 0.55 -13.75
CA TRP A 53 13.26 0.22 -12.43
C TRP A 53 13.68 -1.24 -12.34
N GLU A 54 14.64 -1.49 -11.46
CA GLU A 54 15.13 -2.83 -11.14
C GLU A 54 14.67 -3.25 -9.75
N HIS A 55 14.16 -4.48 -9.65
CA HIS A 55 13.77 -5.09 -8.38
C HIS A 55 13.98 -6.60 -8.44
N ASN A 56 14.71 -7.14 -7.48
CA ASN A 56 14.97 -8.58 -7.43
C ASN A 56 13.76 -9.35 -6.88
N PHE A 57 12.83 -9.71 -7.76
CA PHE A 57 11.71 -10.59 -7.43
C PHE A 57 12.10 -12.07 -7.27
N GLY A 58 13.37 -12.43 -7.49
CA GLY A 58 13.84 -13.83 -7.46
C GLY A 58 13.32 -14.70 -8.61
N LEU A 59 12.86 -14.09 -9.71
CA LEU A 59 12.38 -14.79 -10.91
C LEU A 59 13.48 -14.96 -11.98
N ALA A 60 14.63 -14.32 -11.77
CA ALA A 60 15.82 -14.40 -12.61
C ALA A 60 17.06 -14.55 -11.71
N ASN A 61 18.19 -14.95 -12.30
CA ASN A 61 19.47 -15.04 -11.60
C ASN A 61 20.09 -13.64 -11.42
N GLN A 62 19.49 -12.84 -10.55
CA GLN A 62 20.02 -11.54 -10.11
C GLN A 62 20.60 -11.69 -8.71
N GLY A 63 21.76 -11.05 -8.47
CA GLY A 63 22.34 -10.96 -7.13
C GLY A 63 21.50 -10.10 -6.18
N GLY A 64 21.77 -10.19 -4.88
CA GLY A 64 21.12 -9.38 -3.86
C GLY A 64 19.88 -10.00 -3.21
N PRO A 65 19.21 -9.28 -2.30
CA PRO A 65 18.09 -9.81 -1.54
C PRO A 65 16.85 -10.01 -2.41
N ILE A 66 16.29 -11.22 -2.36
CA ILE A 66 15.04 -11.56 -3.05
C ILE A 66 13.85 -11.05 -2.25
N ILE A 67 13.00 -10.23 -2.90
CA ILE A 67 11.85 -9.60 -2.28
C ILE A 67 10.64 -9.69 -3.22
N GLY A 68 9.70 -10.59 -2.94
CA GLY A 68 8.39 -10.59 -3.59
C GLY A 68 7.50 -9.42 -3.16
N LYS A 69 6.42 -9.19 -3.90
CA LYS A 69 5.56 -8.02 -3.73
C LYS A 69 4.09 -8.36 -3.98
N MET A 70 3.20 -7.75 -3.21
CA MET A 70 1.77 -7.75 -3.54
C MET A 70 1.49 -6.63 -4.54
N PHE A 71 0.85 -6.99 -5.65
CA PHE A 71 0.30 -6.06 -6.63
C PHE A 71 -1.22 -6.15 -6.61
N GLY A 72 -1.90 -5.08 -6.99
CA GLY A 72 -3.35 -5.05 -7.13
C GLY A 72 -3.74 -4.40 -8.46
N VAL A 73 -4.85 -4.87 -9.02
CA VAL A 73 -5.54 -4.22 -10.12
C VAL A 73 -6.96 -3.89 -9.72
N LEU A 74 -7.42 -2.70 -10.11
CA LEU A 74 -8.81 -2.29 -9.97
C LEU A 74 -9.35 -1.95 -11.36
N LEU A 75 -10.31 -2.75 -11.83
CA LEU A 75 -11.09 -2.41 -13.02
C LEU A 75 -11.98 -1.21 -12.71
N VAL A 76 -12.02 -0.27 -13.64
CA VAL A 76 -12.72 0.99 -13.49
C VAL A 76 -13.42 1.38 -14.79
N GLN A 77 -14.50 2.15 -14.66
CA GLN A 77 -15.14 2.86 -15.76
C GLN A 77 -15.01 4.38 -15.54
N ASN A 78 -14.59 5.10 -16.58
CA ASN A 78 -14.54 6.56 -16.55
C ASN A 78 -15.91 7.19 -16.92
N HIS A 79 -16.00 8.52 -16.90
CA HIS A 79 -17.24 9.25 -17.25
C HIS A 79 -17.72 9.01 -18.68
N GLU A 80 -16.79 8.77 -19.60
CA GLU A 80 -17.06 8.46 -21.01
C GLU A 80 -17.51 7.01 -21.23
N LYS A 81 -17.69 6.24 -20.14
CA LYS A 81 -18.02 4.81 -20.14
C LYS A 81 -16.92 3.89 -20.68
N ASN A 82 -15.71 4.43 -20.88
CA ASN A 82 -14.55 3.64 -21.26
C ASN A 82 -14.10 2.75 -20.08
N LEU A 83 -13.79 1.49 -20.41
CA LEU A 83 -13.29 0.51 -19.47
C LEU A 83 -11.76 0.54 -19.42
N GLY A 84 -11.24 0.53 -18.20
CA GLY A 84 -9.81 0.49 -17.95
C GLY A 84 -9.50 -0.16 -16.62
N TYR A 85 -8.24 -0.09 -16.25
CA TYR A 85 -7.78 -0.53 -14.96
C TYR A 85 -6.70 0.37 -14.38
N LEU A 86 -6.64 0.39 -13.06
CA LEU A 86 -5.58 1.00 -12.26
C LEU A 86 -4.71 -0.11 -11.68
N ALA A 87 -3.42 0.18 -11.49
CA ALA A 87 -2.48 -0.74 -10.84
C ALA A 87 -1.82 -0.10 -9.62
N ALA A 88 -1.57 -0.90 -8.58
CA ALA A 88 -0.87 -0.48 -7.38
C ALA A 88 -0.02 -1.63 -6.80
N PHE A 89 0.82 -1.31 -5.83
CA PHE A 89 1.58 -2.29 -5.05
C PHE A 89 1.57 -1.95 -3.56
N SER A 90 1.81 -2.97 -2.71
CA SER A 90 1.96 -2.77 -1.26
C SER A 90 3.28 -2.08 -0.91
N GLY A 91 3.28 -1.19 0.10
CA GLY A 91 4.51 -0.54 0.59
C GLY A 91 5.27 0.22 -0.51
N LYS A 92 6.60 0.06 -0.53
CA LYS A 92 7.55 0.72 -1.46
C LYS A 92 8.12 -0.28 -2.46
N LEU A 93 8.40 0.12 -3.70
CA LEU A 93 9.05 -0.72 -4.72
C LEU A 93 10.38 -0.06 -5.11
N SER A 94 11.49 -0.81 -5.09
CA SER A 94 12.82 -0.26 -5.40
C SER A 94 13.14 1.06 -4.68
N ASN A 95 12.77 1.16 -3.40
CA ASN A 95 12.90 2.37 -2.56
C ASN A 95 12.13 3.62 -3.04
N LYS A 96 11.20 3.47 -3.98
CA LYS A 96 10.33 4.53 -4.49
C LYS A 96 8.85 4.17 -4.27
N ASN A 97 8.02 5.21 -4.21
CA ASN A 97 6.57 5.09 -4.09
C ASN A 97 5.82 5.38 -5.39
N THR A 98 6.48 6.05 -6.35
CA THR A 98 5.84 6.63 -7.53
C THR A 98 6.49 6.13 -8.81
N PHE A 99 5.67 5.66 -9.75
CA PHE A 99 6.07 5.12 -11.05
C PHE A 99 4.96 5.43 -12.06
N SER A 100 5.30 5.53 -13.34
CA SER A 100 4.36 5.88 -14.43
C SER A 100 3.11 4.98 -14.46
N ARG A 101 3.26 3.67 -14.25
CA ARG A 101 2.18 2.67 -14.34
C ARG A 101 1.41 2.42 -13.03
N PHE A 102 1.82 3.01 -11.91
CA PHE A 102 1.23 2.71 -10.60
C PHE A 102 0.66 3.95 -9.95
N VAL A 103 -0.59 3.86 -9.47
CA VAL A 103 -1.24 4.98 -8.77
C VAL A 103 -0.41 5.42 -7.55
N PRO A 104 -0.43 6.72 -7.21
CA PRO A 104 0.35 7.24 -6.09
C PRO A 104 -0.09 6.63 -4.75
N PRO A 105 0.77 6.70 -3.71
CA PRO A 105 0.36 6.35 -2.36
C PRO A 105 -0.74 7.31 -1.87
N VAL A 106 -1.55 6.85 -0.91
CA VAL A 106 -2.59 7.68 -0.25
C VAL A 106 -1.95 8.90 0.42
N TYR A 107 -0.80 8.67 1.08
CA TYR A 107 0.05 9.68 1.66
C TYR A 107 1.51 9.37 1.30
N ASP A 108 2.27 10.38 0.85
CA ASP A 108 3.65 10.18 0.43
C ASP A 108 4.61 10.26 1.62
N THR A 109 4.99 9.07 2.11
CA THR A 109 5.94 8.92 3.22
C THR A 109 7.39 9.21 2.86
N LEU A 110 7.71 9.41 1.57
CA LEU A 110 9.07 9.62 1.08
C LEU A 110 9.37 11.09 0.75
N GLN A 111 8.45 12.01 1.03
CA GLN A 111 8.68 13.43 0.76
C GLN A 111 9.96 13.93 1.42
N GLU A 112 10.88 14.45 0.62
CA GLU A 112 12.15 15.03 1.08
C GLU A 112 11.87 16.21 2.04
N GLY A 113 12.56 16.23 3.18
CA GLY A 113 12.29 17.20 4.26
C GLY A 113 10.98 16.98 5.03
N GLY A 114 10.21 15.93 4.72
CA GLY A 114 8.99 15.57 5.44
C GLY A 114 9.27 15.13 6.87
N PHE A 115 8.29 15.36 7.77
CA PHE A 115 8.43 15.07 9.20
C PHE A 115 8.84 13.61 9.49
N LEU A 116 8.40 12.66 8.65
CA LEU A 116 8.71 11.25 8.83
C LEU A 116 10.19 10.97 8.59
N ASN A 117 10.79 11.56 7.56
CA ASN A 117 12.22 11.39 7.27
C ASN A 117 13.07 12.00 8.40
N THR A 118 12.78 13.24 8.80
CA THR A 118 13.44 13.90 9.93
C THR A 118 13.27 13.12 11.23
N GLY A 119 12.05 12.62 11.50
CA GLY A 119 11.76 11.82 12.67
C GLY A 119 12.49 10.48 12.69
N MET A 120 12.60 9.80 11.54
CA MET A 120 13.34 8.54 11.43
C MET A 120 14.85 8.74 11.60
N LEU A 121 15.42 9.85 11.12
CA LEU A 121 16.82 10.21 11.38
C LEU A 121 17.07 10.41 12.88
N ALA A 122 16.23 11.22 13.55
CA ALA A 122 16.31 11.43 15.00
C ALA A 122 16.20 10.10 15.79
N LEU A 123 15.28 9.21 15.42
CA LEU A 123 15.19 7.88 16.01
C LEU A 123 16.45 7.03 15.79
N GLY A 124 17.10 7.18 14.64
CA GLY A 124 18.38 6.55 14.32
C GLY A 124 19.49 7.03 15.25
N GLU A 125 19.62 8.35 15.42
CA GLU A 125 20.59 8.97 16.32
C GLU A 125 20.38 8.53 17.78
N MET A 126 19.13 8.57 18.27
CA MET A 126 18.80 8.05 19.60
C MET A 126 19.15 6.58 19.76
N SER A 127 18.94 5.77 18.72
CA SER A 127 19.26 4.32 18.75
C SER A 127 20.78 4.09 18.77
N ALA A 128 21.55 4.87 18.01
CA ALA A 128 23.01 4.81 18.03
C ALA A 128 23.55 5.19 19.41
N GLU A 129 23.00 6.23 20.03
CA GLU A 129 23.39 6.67 21.37
C GLU A 129 23.04 5.63 22.44
N ILE A 130 21.85 5.01 22.38
CA ILE A 130 21.48 3.91 23.28
C ILE A 130 22.47 2.74 23.16
N THR A 131 22.86 2.38 21.94
CA THR A 131 23.86 1.32 21.69
C THR A 131 25.21 1.70 22.30
N ARG A 132 25.68 2.93 22.06
CA ARG A 132 26.93 3.46 22.63
C ARG A 132 26.95 3.40 24.16
N LEU A 133 25.87 3.86 24.81
CA LEU A 133 25.76 3.85 26.28
C LEU A 133 25.73 2.44 26.86
N ARG A 134 25.09 1.48 26.17
CA ARG A 134 25.09 0.06 26.58
C ARG A 134 26.47 -0.59 26.51
N GLU A 135 27.27 -0.23 25.51
CA GLU A 135 28.63 -0.75 25.33
C GLU A 135 29.62 -0.17 26.36
N GLN A 136 29.42 1.08 26.77
CA GLN A 136 30.31 1.77 27.72
C GLN A 136 30.14 1.29 29.17
N LYS A 137 28.99 0.73 29.56
CA LYS A 137 28.76 0.19 30.92
C LYS A 137 27.82 -1.03 30.89
N PRO A 138 28.31 -2.25 31.21
CA PRO A 138 27.49 -3.45 31.02
C PRO A 138 26.30 -3.64 31.97
N VAL A 139 26.23 -3.08 33.18
CA VAL A 139 25.12 -3.36 34.11
C VAL A 139 24.89 -2.23 35.13
N GLY A 140 23.61 -1.85 35.32
CA GLY A 140 23.10 -1.24 36.57
C GLY A 140 22.75 0.26 36.51
N SER A 141 21.44 0.56 36.39
CA SER A 141 20.79 1.84 36.75
C SER A 141 21.45 3.13 36.23
N ASP A 142 21.82 3.18 34.95
CA ASP A 142 22.11 4.49 34.34
C ASP A 142 20.78 5.21 34.05
N ASN A 143 20.46 6.21 34.87
CA ASN A 143 19.26 7.05 34.70
C ASN A 143 19.23 7.69 33.31
N GLN A 144 20.39 8.02 32.74
CA GLN A 144 20.48 8.61 31.41
C GLN A 144 20.06 7.60 30.32
N LEU A 145 20.54 6.36 30.40
CA LEU A 145 20.13 5.31 29.47
C LEU A 145 18.63 5.01 29.59
N THR A 146 18.11 4.97 30.82
CA THR A 146 16.71 4.67 31.09
C THR A 146 15.79 5.76 30.54
N GLU A 147 16.11 7.03 30.79
CA GLU A 147 15.34 8.14 30.23
C GLU A 147 15.46 8.22 28.71
N LEU A 148 16.64 7.98 28.11
CA LEU A 148 16.78 7.99 26.65
C LEU A 148 15.97 6.88 25.96
N ILE A 149 15.91 5.68 26.54
CA ILE A 149 15.04 4.60 26.03
C ILE A 149 13.57 5.00 26.09
N LYS A 150 13.14 5.63 27.18
CA LYS A 150 11.77 6.10 27.39
C LYS A 150 11.43 7.24 26.42
N GLU A 151 12.32 8.21 26.24
CA GLU A 151 12.18 9.31 25.29
C GLU A 151 12.07 8.79 23.86
N ARG A 152 12.97 7.88 23.44
CA ARG A 152 12.91 7.27 22.11
C ARG A 152 11.59 6.54 21.87
N LYS A 153 11.08 5.83 22.88
CA LYS A 153 9.80 5.14 22.79
C LYS A 153 8.64 6.14 22.64
N ALA A 154 8.64 7.22 23.42
CA ALA A 154 7.63 8.27 23.33
C ALA A 154 7.68 8.97 21.96
N TYR A 155 8.87 9.33 21.49
CA TYR A 155 9.09 9.96 20.19
C TYR A 155 8.64 9.06 19.03
N SER A 156 8.99 7.77 19.06
CA SER A 156 8.52 6.79 18.06
C SER A 156 7.00 6.66 18.04
N ALA A 157 6.35 6.70 19.22
CA ALA A 157 4.91 6.59 19.32
C ALA A 157 4.20 7.84 18.78
N ALA A 158 4.73 9.04 19.08
CA ALA A 158 4.22 10.31 18.56
C ALA A 158 4.40 10.42 17.04
N LEU A 159 5.57 10.04 16.53
CA LEU A 159 5.85 10.04 15.09
C LEU A 159 4.90 9.12 14.31
N GLN A 160 4.63 7.94 14.86
CA GLN A 160 3.68 7.00 14.27
C GLN A 160 2.24 7.52 14.31
N GLU A 161 1.87 8.23 15.36
CA GLU A 161 0.54 8.85 15.50
C GLU A 161 0.34 9.96 14.46
N GLN A 162 1.32 10.86 14.32
CA GLN A 162 1.33 11.89 13.28
C GLN A 162 1.28 11.28 11.86
N LEU A 163 1.96 10.15 11.64
CA LEU A 163 1.86 9.40 10.40
C LEU A 163 0.43 8.92 10.14
N PHE A 164 -0.23 8.32 11.13
CA PHE A 164 -1.60 7.84 10.98
C PHE A 164 -2.62 8.96 10.78
N GLU A 165 -2.41 10.13 11.39
CA GLU A 165 -3.22 11.33 11.15
C GLU A 165 -3.11 11.81 9.70
N SER A 166 -2.00 11.55 9.02
CA SER A 166 -1.81 11.99 7.63
C SER A 166 -2.61 11.16 6.61
N TYR A 167 -3.11 9.98 6.99
CA TYR A 167 -3.89 9.11 6.11
C TYR A 167 -5.38 9.38 6.19
N HIS A 168 -5.96 9.76 5.05
CA HIS A 168 -7.38 10.00 4.86
C HIS A 168 -7.89 9.22 3.65
N PHE A 169 -9.08 8.61 3.80
CA PHE A 169 -9.68 7.74 2.80
C PHE A 169 -11.06 8.23 2.42
N LEU A 170 -11.27 8.36 1.11
CA LEU A 170 -12.56 8.69 0.51
C LEU A 170 -13.39 7.43 0.30
N ASN A 171 -14.71 7.60 0.28
CA ASN A 171 -15.63 6.63 -0.30
C ASN A 171 -16.26 7.18 -1.59
N GLN A 172 -17.14 6.41 -2.21
CA GLN A 172 -17.80 6.81 -3.47
C GLN A 172 -18.68 8.06 -3.37
N TYR A 173 -19.09 8.46 -2.17
CA TYR A 173 -19.88 9.67 -1.93
C TYR A 173 -18.99 10.91 -1.71
N GLY A 174 -17.67 10.76 -1.76
CA GLY A 174 -16.71 11.81 -1.40
C GLY A 174 -16.56 12.04 0.11
N GLU A 175 -17.14 11.18 0.95
CA GLU A 175 -16.98 11.29 2.41
C GLU A 175 -15.57 10.82 2.81
N GLU A 176 -14.87 11.65 3.57
CA GLU A 176 -13.52 11.37 4.04
C GLU A 176 -13.51 10.87 5.49
N LYS A 177 -12.68 9.87 5.79
CA LYS A 177 -12.33 9.47 7.17
C LYS A 177 -10.84 9.26 7.33
N SER A 178 -10.30 9.69 8.48
CA SER A 178 -8.90 9.44 8.85
C SER A 178 -8.69 7.98 9.25
N LEU A 179 -7.46 7.49 9.08
CA LEU A 179 -7.07 6.13 9.49
C LEU A 179 -7.33 5.88 10.98
N ILE A 180 -7.07 6.86 11.83
CA ILE A 180 -7.29 6.76 13.27
C ILE A 180 -8.78 6.56 13.58
N ALA A 181 -9.66 7.35 12.94
CA ALA A 181 -11.11 7.22 13.15
C ALA A 181 -11.61 5.82 12.73
N LEU A 182 -11.17 5.33 11.57
CA LEU A 182 -11.57 4.04 11.03
C LEU A 182 -11.23 2.87 11.95
N PHE A 183 -10.06 2.90 12.60
CA PHE A 183 -9.64 1.85 13.52
C PHE A 183 -10.25 2.01 14.92
N LYS A 184 -10.51 3.25 15.36
CA LYS A 184 -11.21 3.51 16.63
C LYS A 184 -12.63 2.94 16.62
N ASP A 185 -13.34 3.04 15.49
CA ASP A 185 -14.71 2.53 15.31
C ASP A 185 -14.83 1.00 15.54
N ILE A 186 -13.73 0.26 15.42
CA ILE A 186 -13.68 -1.21 15.61
C ILE A 186 -12.93 -1.62 16.89
N GLY A 187 -12.69 -0.68 17.81
CA GLY A 187 -12.10 -0.96 19.13
C GLY A 187 -10.57 -1.06 19.15
N TYR A 188 -9.88 -0.74 18.06
CA TYR A 188 -8.42 -0.63 18.09
C TYR A 188 -7.98 0.66 18.77
N ARG A 189 -7.00 0.57 19.67
CA ARG A 189 -6.37 1.76 20.26
C ARG A 189 -5.55 2.55 19.24
N LYS A 190 -4.84 1.85 18.34
CA LYS A 190 -4.02 2.42 17.27
C LYS A 190 -4.06 1.53 16.03
N PRO A 191 -4.02 2.10 14.81
CA PRO A 191 -3.86 1.31 13.59
C PRO A 191 -2.58 0.46 13.61
N PRO A 192 -2.57 -0.73 12.99
CA PRO A 192 -1.36 -1.52 12.81
C PRO A 192 -0.39 -0.84 11.83
N ALA A 193 0.91 -1.11 11.99
CA ALA A 193 1.94 -0.56 11.11
C ALA A 193 1.71 -0.97 9.64
N GLY A 194 1.86 0.01 8.73
CA GLY A 194 1.63 -0.17 7.29
C GLY A 194 0.14 -0.23 6.89
N ALA A 195 -0.79 0.06 7.80
CA ALA A 195 -2.18 0.30 7.40
C ALA A 195 -2.26 1.52 6.47
N GLY A 196 -3.05 1.41 5.40
CA GLY A 196 -3.11 2.42 4.34
C GLY A 196 -2.08 2.29 3.22
N GLU A 197 -1.08 1.40 3.34
CA GLU A 197 -0.04 1.22 2.33
C GLU A 197 -0.28 0.03 1.37
N CYS A 198 -1.37 -0.72 1.56
CA CYS A 198 -1.75 -1.84 0.70
C CYS A 198 -2.22 -1.36 -0.69
N ALA A 199 -2.25 -2.27 -1.67
CA ALA A 199 -2.62 -1.93 -3.04
C ALA A 199 -4.10 -1.51 -3.14
N ALA A 200 -5.00 -2.29 -2.54
CA ALA A 200 -6.45 -2.02 -2.58
C ALA A 200 -6.86 -0.60 -2.13
N PRO A 201 -6.46 -0.08 -0.94
CA PRO A 201 -6.80 1.29 -0.56
C PRO A 201 -6.25 2.36 -1.51
N LYS A 202 -5.03 2.18 -2.05
CA LYS A 202 -4.44 3.13 -3.01
C LYS A 202 -5.25 3.21 -4.31
N LEU A 203 -5.67 2.05 -4.83
CA LEU A 203 -6.48 1.94 -6.04
C LEU A 203 -7.82 2.64 -5.88
N LEU A 204 -8.55 2.33 -4.81
CA LEU A 204 -9.85 2.94 -4.54
C LEU A 204 -9.73 4.44 -4.27
N GLN A 205 -8.69 4.86 -3.54
CA GLN A 205 -8.47 6.28 -3.25
C GLN A 205 -8.24 7.07 -4.54
N TYR A 206 -7.43 6.53 -5.46
CA TYR A 206 -7.22 7.14 -6.76
C TYR A 206 -8.51 7.15 -7.58
N ALA A 207 -9.25 6.04 -7.60
CA ALA A 207 -10.51 5.95 -8.33
C ALA A 207 -11.50 7.03 -7.88
N PHE A 208 -11.74 7.15 -6.58
CA PHE A 208 -12.68 8.16 -6.06
C PHE A 208 -12.20 9.60 -6.25
N LYS A 209 -10.89 9.88 -6.12
CA LYS A 209 -10.33 11.21 -6.40
C LYS A 209 -10.49 11.64 -7.85
N ASN A 210 -10.58 10.69 -8.78
CA ASN A 210 -10.71 10.93 -10.21
C ASN A 210 -12.10 10.52 -10.72
N GLU A 211 -13.07 10.35 -9.81
CA GLU A 211 -14.47 10.03 -10.11
C GLU A 211 -14.65 8.79 -11.03
N LEU A 212 -13.71 7.84 -10.94
CA LEU A 212 -13.76 6.57 -11.65
C LEU A 212 -14.65 5.59 -10.89
N LYS A 213 -15.57 4.93 -11.58
CA LYS A 213 -16.43 3.89 -11.00
C LYS A 213 -15.65 2.58 -10.84
N PRO A 214 -15.44 2.05 -9.62
CA PRO A 214 -14.86 0.73 -9.40
C PRO A 214 -15.78 -0.37 -9.94
N LEU A 215 -15.21 -1.41 -10.57
CA LEU A 215 -15.96 -2.54 -11.15
C LEU A 215 -15.52 -3.89 -10.59
N ALA A 216 -14.21 -4.12 -10.44
CA ALA A 216 -13.68 -5.34 -9.85
C ALA A 216 -12.27 -5.11 -9.32
N LEU A 217 -11.90 -5.78 -8.22
CA LEU A 217 -10.60 -5.65 -7.58
C LEU A 217 -10.01 -7.02 -7.28
N THR A 218 -8.74 -7.21 -7.63
CA THR A 218 -7.98 -8.37 -7.15
C THR A 218 -6.54 -7.98 -6.79
N GLU A 219 -5.96 -8.71 -5.86
CA GLU A 219 -4.54 -8.62 -5.52
C GLU A 219 -3.85 -9.96 -5.84
N PHE A 220 -2.59 -9.90 -6.28
CA PHE A 220 -1.78 -11.08 -6.55
C PHE A 220 -0.34 -10.87 -6.11
N TRP A 221 0.31 -11.98 -5.74
CA TRP A 221 1.72 -11.96 -5.36
C TRP A 221 2.64 -12.16 -6.55
N TRP A 222 3.70 -11.36 -6.63
CA TRP A 222 4.72 -11.43 -7.67
C TRP A 222 6.11 -11.66 -7.07
N GLY A 223 6.89 -12.56 -7.67
CA GLY A 223 8.19 -12.99 -7.14
C GLY A 223 8.16 -14.10 -6.09
N LEU A 224 9.36 -14.49 -5.67
CA LEU A 224 9.60 -15.44 -4.58
C LEU A 224 9.40 -14.77 -3.21
N SER A 225 9.10 -15.59 -2.20
CA SER A 225 8.99 -15.16 -0.81
C SER A 225 9.87 -16.05 0.08
N PRO A 226 11.19 -15.83 0.13
CA PRO A 226 12.10 -16.73 0.86
C PRO A 226 11.79 -16.84 2.35
N LYS A 227 11.18 -15.79 2.93
CA LYS A 227 10.85 -15.71 4.36
C LYS A 227 9.45 -16.21 4.71
N SER A 228 8.63 -16.61 3.73
CA SER A 228 7.26 -17.07 3.98
C SER A 228 6.76 -18.00 2.89
N GLN A 229 6.22 -19.15 3.30
CA GLN A 229 5.58 -20.13 2.40
C GLN A 229 4.16 -19.73 1.98
N THR A 230 3.57 -18.72 2.63
CA THR A 230 2.20 -18.27 2.35
C THR A 230 2.08 -17.63 0.97
N TRP A 231 3.10 -16.86 0.58
CA TRP A 231 3.07 -16.06 -0.64
C TRP A 231 3.64 -16.83 -1.84
N LYS A 232 2.78 -17.13 -2.80
CA LYS A 232 3.07 -17.93 -3.98
C LYS A 232 2.99 -17.04 -5.21
N HIS A 233 4.02 -17.14 -6.04
CA HIS A 233 4.09 -16.39 -7.30
C HIS A 233 2.83 -16.60 -8.15
N LYS A 234 2.26 -15.51 -8.68
CA LYS A 234 1.02 -15.44 -9.48
C LYS A 234 -0.27 -15.83 -8.76
N ASN A 235 -0.21 -16.19 -7.48
CA ASN A 235 -1.40 -16.55 -6.72
C ASN A 235 -2.18 -15.30 -6.31
N PHE A 236 -3.52 -15.40 -6.33
CA PHE A 236 -4.42 -14.35 -5.90
C PHE A 236 -4.61 -14.35 -4.38
N TYR A 237 -4.81 -13.16 -3.82
CA TYR A 237 -5.02 -12.96 -2.40
C TYR A 237 -6.09 -11.88 -2.18
N ARG A 238 -6.83 -12.03 -1.09
CA ARG A 238 -7.78 -11.01 -0.65
C ARG A 238 -7.03 -9.84 -0.02
N PRO A 239 -7.58 -8.62 -0.07
CA PRO A 239 -7.13 -7.53 0.78
C PRO A 239 -7.04 -7.99 2.24
N CYS A 240 -6.01 -7.51 2.91
CA CYS A 240 -5.65 -7.94 4.24
C CYS A 240 -6.75 -7.66 5.29
N LYS A 241 -7.13 -8.65 6.09
CA LYS A 241 -8.15 -8.46 7.14
C LYS A 241 -7.73 -7.40 8.16
N GLU A 242 -6.56 -7.58 8.76
CA GLU A 242 -6.13 -6.73 9.88
C GLU A 242 -5.94 -5.25 9.54
N LYS A 243 -5.46 -4.93 8.33
CA LYS A 243 -5.07 -3.56 7.97
C LYS A 243 -5.97 -2.91 6.93
N CYS A 244 -6.63 -3.71 6.09
CA CYS A 244 -7.37 -3.23 4.93
C CYS A 244 -8.87 -3.23 5.22
N GLU A 245 -9.41 -4.25 5.90
CA GLU A 245 -10.85 -4.40 6.15
C GLU A 245 -11.52 -3.16 6.78
N PRO A 246 -10.96 -2.50 7.82
CA PRO A 246 -11.60 -1.34 8.42
C PRO A 246 -11.63 -0.14 7.46
N ILE A 247 -10.60 -0.02 6.62
CA ILE A 247 -10.48 1.02 5.59
C ILE A 247 -11.50 0.75 4.49
N LEU A 248 -11.51 -0.47 3.95
CA LEU A 248 -12.40 -0.87 2.85
C LEU A 248 -13.87 -0.82 3.25
N LYS A 249 -14.22 -1.10 4.50
CA LYS A 249 -15.58 -0.94 5.03
C LYS A 249 -16.11 0.50 4.86
N HIS A 250 -15.24 1.50 5.01
CA HIS A 250 -15.60 2.90 4.74
C HIS A 250 -15.58 3.19 3.24
N MET A 251 -14.49 2.87 2.55
CA MET A 251 -14.29 3.19 1.13
C MET A 251 -15.38 2.59 0.23
N LEU A 252 -15.89 1.41 0.57
CA LEU A 252 -16.92 0.69 -0.17
C LEU A 252 -18.34 0.90 0.39
N LYS A 253 -18.53 1.86 1.30
CA LYS A 253 -19.87 2.19 1.80
C LYS A 253 -20.79 2.52 0.62
N GLY A 254 -21.90 1.78 0.49
CA GLY A 254 -22.90 1.94 -0.56
C GLY A 254 -22.70 1.08 -1.80
N PHE A 255 -21.69 0.22 -1.83
CA PHE A 255 -21.62 -0.90 -2.76
C PHE A 255 -22.31 -2.13 -2.18
#